data_AF-A0A7R9BNU5-F1
#
_entry.id   AF-A0A7R9BNU5-F1
#
_cell.length_a   1.000
_cell.length_b   1.000
_cell.length_c   1.000
_cell.angle_alpha   90.00
_cell.angle_beta   90.00
_cell.angle_gamma   90.00
#
_symmetry.space_group_name_H-M   'P 1'
#
loop_
_entity.id
_entity.type
_entity.pdbx_description
1 polymer ?
#
loop_
_entity_poly.entity_id
_entity_poly.type
_entity_poly.pdbx_seq_one_letter_code
_entity_poly.pdbx_strand_id
1 'polypeptide(L)'
;MEVTCEAMAVVTATLANGGICPTTGEQVLDGTSVRDALSIMHSCGMYDYSGQFAFRVGLPAKSGVSGAIAVVVPNVMGFCTFAPPLDHYGNSVKGVQFCKEVVKIFNFHRYDNLKHAENKKDPRRHKYEAKGLDVVALLFSAAAGDVVAMRRYYLSGMDMEQSDYDGRTALHLAASEGHLECVEFLLKSCGCSPKAKDR
;
A
#
# COMPACT_ATOMS: atom_id res chain seq x y z
N MET A 1 29.46 -19.04 2.24
CA MET A 1 28.54 -18.88 3.39
C MET A 1 27.21 -19.47 3.00
N GLU A 2 26.64 -20.27 3.89
CA GLU A 2 25.34 -20.93 3.70
C GLU A 2 24.34 -20.32 4.68
N VAL A 3 23.13 -20.08 4.22
CA VAL A 3 22.07 -19.42 4.98
C VAL A 3 20.72 -19.95 4.53
N THR A 4 19.79 -20.10 5.47
CA THR A 4 18.40 -20.48 5.18
C THR A 4 17.58 -19.25 4.77
N CYS A 5 16.45 -19.47 4.09
CA CYS A 5 15.52 -18.38 3.74
C CYS A 5 15.00 -17.63 4.97
N GLU A 6 14.76 -18.35 6.06
CA GLU A 6 14.31 -17.77 7.34
C GLU A 6 15.34 -16.82 7.93
N ALA A 7 16.61 -17.27 8.01
CA ALA A 7 17.69 -16.42 8.48
C ALA A 7 17.87 -15.18 7.59
N MET A 8 17.83 -15.35 6.27
CA MET A 8 17.95 -14.24 5.33
C MET A 8 16.75 -13.28 5.40
N ALA A 9 15.55 -13.76 5.71
CA ALA A 9 14.37 -12.91 5.92
C ALA A 9 14.54 -12.00 7.14
N VAL A 10 15.15 -12.51 8.23
CA VAL A 10 15.49 -11.67 9.39
C VAL A 10 16.51 -10.61 9.01
N VAL A 11 17.56 -10.97 8.25
CA VAL A 11 18.58 -10.02 7.77
C VAL A 11 17.96 -8.91 6.91
N THR A 12 17.10 -9.26 5.95
CA THR A 12 16.43 -8.25 5.12
C THR A 12 15.44 -7.42 5.92
N ALA A 13 14.78 -7.98 6.92
CA ALA A 13 13.90 -7.26 7.82
C ALA A 13 14.66 -6.29 8.74
N THR A 14 15.89 -6.61 9.16
CA THR A 14 16.80 -5.68 9.85
C THR A 14 17.10 -4.46 8.99
N LEU A 15 17.34 -4.65 7.69
CA LEU A 15 17.50 -3.53 6.76
C LEU A 15 16.20 -2.74 6.58
N ALA A 16 15.05 -3.43 6.53
CA ALA A 16 13.74 -2.76 6.46
C ALA A 16 13.47 -1.88 7.69
N ASN A 17 13.99 -2.28 8.85
CA ASN A 17 13.83 -1.61 10.14
C ASN A 17 15.00 -0.67 10.49
N GLY A 18 15.66 -0.10 9.47
CA GLY A 18 16.66 0.95 9.67
C GLY A 18 17.96 0.50 10.34
N GLY A 19 18.26 -0.81 10.35
CA GLY A 19 19.46 -1.37 10.97
C GLY A 19 19.24 -1.97 12.36
N ILE A 20 18.01 -1.92 12.87
CA ILE A 20 17.62 -2.52 14.15
C ILE A 20 17.03 -3.91 13.88
N CYS A 21 17.61 -4.94 14.51
CA CYS A 21 17.16 -6.31 14.32
C CYS A 21 15.73 -6.49 14.87
N PRO A 22 14.77 -7.01 14.07
CA PRO A 22 13.37 -7.08 14.49
C PRO A 22 13.12 -8.15 15.57
N THR A 23 13.99 -9.15 15.69
CA THR A 23 13.84 -10.23 16.68
C THR A 23 14.56 -9.94 17.99
N THR A 24 15.62 -9.13 17.97
CA THR A 24 16.43 -8.84 19.17
C THR A 24 16.26 -7.39 19.67
N GLY A 25 15.84 -6.46 18.81
CA GLY A 25 15.75 -5.03 19.13
C GLY A 25 17.10 -4.30 19.14
N GLU A 26 18.20 -5.00 18.83
CA GLU A 26 19.53 -4.41 18.86
C GLU A 26 19.84 -3.63 17.58
N GLN A 27 20.54 -2.51 17.72
CA GLN A 27 21.07 -1.76 16.59
C GLN A 27 22.33 -2.45 16.05
N VAL A 28 22.18 -3.13 14.91
CA VAL A 28 23.26 -3.88 14.24
C VAL A 28 23.99 -3.01 13.23
N LEU A 29 23.27 -2.09 12.58
CA LEU A 29 23.80 -1.22 11.54
C LEU A 29 23.38 0.23 11.78
N ASP A 30 24.18 1.17 11.28
CA ASP A 30 23.81 2.59 11.26
C ASP A 30 22.75 2.87 10.17
N GLY A 31 21.78 3.73 10.49
CA GLY A 31 20.67 4.04 9.59
C GLY A 31 21.10 4.69 8.27
N THR A 32 22.21 5.45 8.26
CA THR A 32 22.75 6.04 7.01
C THR A 32 23.30 4.96 6.10
N SER A 33 24.04 4.00 6.65
CA SER A 33 24.58 2.86 5.90
C SER A 33 23.47 1.99 5.32
N VAL A 34 22.38 1.78 6.07
CA VAL A 34 21.21 1.03 5.61
C VAL A 34 20.52 1.74 4.44
N ARG A 35 20.29 3.06 4.54
CA ARG A 35 19.69 3.84 3.46
C ARG A 35 20.53 3.77 2.18
N ASP A 36 21.85 3.90 2.31
CA ASP A 36 22.76 3.90 1.17
C ASP A 36 22.81 2.50 0.51
N ALA A 37 22.85 1.44 1.33
CA ALA A 37 22.75 0.06 0.85
C ALA A 37 21.42 -0.21 0.11
N LEU A 38 20.28 0.20 0.67
CA LEU A 38 18.95 0.04 0.04
C LEU A 38 18.83 0.82 -1.26
N SER A 39 19.52 1.96 -1.37
CA SER A 39 19.55 2.76 -2.60
C SER A 39 20.33 2.02 -3.69
N ILE A 40 21.48 1.44 -3.36
CA ILE A 40 22.29 0.64 -4.31
C ILE A 40 21.58 -0.68 -4.66
N MET A 41 20.93 -1.34 -3.70
CA MET A 41 20.12 -2.53 -3.98
C MET A 41 18.97 -2.25 -4.96
N HIS A 42 18.43 -1.04 -4.93
CA HIS A 42 17.38 -0.64 -5.87
C HIS A 42 17.92 -0.47 -7.30
N SER A 43 19.08 0.19 -7.48
CA SER A 43 19.62 0.47 -8.82
C SER A 43 20.52 -0.63 -9.40
N CYS A 44 21.21 -1.40 -8.56
CA CYS A 44 22.28 -2.33 -8.94
C CYS A 44 22.09 -3.76 -8.38
N GLY A 45 20.90 -4.08 -7.86
CA GLY A 45 20.65 -5.29 -7.08
C GLY A 45 20.53 -6.63 -7.84
N MET A 46 20.04 -6.59 -9.07
CA MET A 46 19.54 -7.75 -9.82
C MET A 46 20.29 -7.98 -11.15
N TYR A 47 21.63 -7.80 -11.14
CA TYR A 47 22.46 -7.87 -12.35
C TYR A 47 21.98 -6.88 -13.42
N ASP A 48 22.09 -7.22 -14.71
CA ASP A 48 21.61 -6.39 -15.82
C ASP A 48 20.08 -6.18 -15.78
N TYR A 49 19.35 -7.00 -15.02
CA TYR A 49 17.92 -6.84 -14.79
C TYR A 49 17.57 -5.73 -13.78
N SER A 50 18.55 -5.11 -13.11
CA SER A 50 18.32 -4.14 -12.02
C SER A 50 17.42 -2.98 -12.43
N GLY A 51 17.65 -2.37 -13.60
CA GLY A 51 16.82 -1.26 -14.07
C GLY A 51 15.36 -1.67 -14.36
N GLN A 52 15.16 -2.84 -14.98
CA GLN A 52 13.82 -3.35 -15.24
C GLN A 52 13.11 -3.78 -13.95
N PHE A 53 13.84 -4.34 -12.99
CA PHE A 53 13.30 -4.71 -11.69
C PHE A 53 12.91 -3.46 -10.89
N ALA A 54 13.76 -2.43 -10.86
CA ALA A 54 13.47 -1.15 -10.22
C ALA A 54 12.24 -0.47 -10.83
N PHE A 55 12.07 -0.56 -12.16
CA PHE A 55 10.92 0.04 -12.84
C PHE A 55 9.61 -0.75 -12.66
N ARG A 56 9.67 -2.09 -12.72
CA ARG A 56 8.44 -2.93 -12.68
C ARG A 56 8.03 -3.34 -11.28
N VAL A 57 8.99 -3.60 -10.40
CA VAL A 57 8.77 -4.07 -9.02
C VAL A 57 9.01 -2.94 -8.02
N GLY A 58 10.01 -2.10 -8.23
CA GLY A 58 10.22 -0.92 -7.38
C GLY A 58 10.75 -1.23 -5.98
N LEU A 59 11.11 -2.48 -5.68
CA LEU A 59 11.64 -2.89 -4.38
C LEU A 59 13.17 -3.02 -4.42
N PRO A 60 13.89 -2.62 -3.37
CA PRO A 60 15.29 -3.01 -3.18
C PRO A 60 15.42 -4.52 -3.09
N ALA A 61 16.27 -5.10 -3.93
CA ALA A 61 16.51 -6.53 -3.92
C ALA A 61 17.97 -6.84 -4.23
N LYS A 62 18.44 -8.03 -3.85
CA LYS A 62 19.72 -8.57 -4.30
C LYS A 62 19.54 -10.02 -4.73
N SER A 63 19.92 -10.30 -5.97
CA SER A 63 19.97 -11.65 -6.52
C SER A 63 21.31 -12.33 -6.25
N GLY A 64 21.29 -13.64 -6.05
CA GLY A 64 22.47 -14.50 -6.01
C GLY A 64 22.32 -15.69 -6.97
N VAL A 65 23.44 -16.11 -7.57
CA VAL A 65 23.53 -17.26 -8.50
C VAL A 65 23.12 -18.60 -7.87
N SER A 66 22.98 -18.67 -6.54
CA SER A 66 22.39 -19.84 -5.87
C SER A 66 20.89 -19.98 -6.13
N GLY A 67 20.24 -18.96 -6.70
CA GLY A 67 18.79 -18.88 -6.86
C GLY A 67 18.08 -18.20 -5.69
N ALA A 68 18.82 -17.62 -4.75
CA ALA A 68 18.26 -16.80 -3.68
C ALA A 68 18.06 -15.35 -4.14
N ILE A 69 16.94 -14.74 -3.76
CA ILE A 69 16.70 -13.30 -3.91
C ILE A 69 16.27 -12.74 -2.56
N ALA A 70 17.10 -11.86 -2.02
CA ALA A 70 16.81 -11.06 -0.84
C ALA A 70 16.04 -9.81 -1.26
N VAL A 71 14.89 -9.53 -0.64
CA VAL A 71 14.03 -8.39 -0.97
C VAL A 71 13.68 -7.62 0.30
N VAL A 72 13.69 -6.29 0.21
CA VAL A 72 13.39 -5.40 1.31
C VAL A 72 12.21 -4.51 0.94
N VAL A 73 11.21 -4.44 1.83
CA VAL A 73 10.13 -3.45 1.79
C VAL A 73 10.37 -2.49 2.97
N PRO A 74 11.01 -1.32 2.73
CA PRO A 74 11.40 -0.42 3.81
C PRO A 74 10.25 -0.04 4.73
N ASN A 75 10.47 -0.04 6.03
CA ASN A 75 9.50 0.23 7.09
C ASN A 75 8.29 -0.74 7.13
N VAL A 76 8.36 -1.89 6.45
CA VAL A 76 7.27 -2.87 6.44
C VAL A 76 7.78 -4.27 6.75
N MET A 77 8.63 -4.85 5.90
CA MET A 77 9.12 -6.21 6.06
C MET A 77 10.35 -6.49 5.19
N GLY A 78 11.08 -7.55 5.49
CA GLY A 78 12.04 -8.18 4.59
C GLY A 78 11.66 -9.62 4.33
N PHE A 79 11.94 -10.10 3.13
CA PHE A 79 11.74 -11.51 2.79
C PHE A 79 12.84 -12.04 1.87
N CYS A 80 12.95 -13.36 1.80
CA CYS A 80 13.89 -14.05 0.93
C CYS A 80 13.14 -15.12 0.15
N THR A 81 13.36 -15.16 -1.17
CA THR A 81 12.87 -16.26 -2.03
C THR A 81 14.04 -17.12 -2.45
N PHE A 82 13.82 -18.42 -2.60
CA PHE A 82 14.84 -19.35 -3.08
C PHE A 82 14.25 -20.29 -4.11
N ALA A 83 14.82 -20.27 -5.30
CA ALA A 83 14.57 -21.27 -6.33
C ALA A 83 15.82 -21.39 -7.22
N PRO A 84 16.50 -22.55 -7.23
CA PRO A 84 17.75 -22.75 -7.98
C PRO A 84 17.71 -22.45 -9.49
N PRO A 85 16.60 -22.70 -10.23
CA PRO A 85 16.55 -22.38 -11.66
C PRO A 85 16.69 -20.88 -11.93
N LEU A 86 17.69 -20.52 -12.73
CA LEU A 86 18.00 -19.14 -13.10
C LEU A 86 17.51 -18.80 -14.51
N ASP A 87 17.22 -17.52 -14.72
CA ASP A 87 17.02 -16.93 -16.04
C ASP A 87 18.36 -16.63 -16.72
N HIS A 88 18.30 -16.10 -17.94
CA HIS A 88 19.49 -15.76 -18.72
C HIS A 88 20.29 -14.57 -18.16
N TYR A 89 19.75 -13.82 -17.19
CA TYR A 89 20.44 -12.75 -16.48
C TYR A 89 21.08 -13.24 -15.17
N GLY A 90 20.89 -14.51 -14.81
CA GLY A 90 21.40 -15.08 -13.55
C GLY A 90 20.48 -14.85 -12.34
N ASN A 91 19.23 -14.44 -12.55
CA ASN A 91 18.24 -14.26 -11.50
C ASN A 91 17.33 -15.49 -11.35
N SER A 92 16.83 -15.77 -10.14
CA SER A 92 15.88 -16.86 -9.93
C SER A 92 14.56 -16.64 -10.69
N VAL A 93 14.18 -17.59 -11.55
CA VAL A 93 12.97 -17.49 -12.39
C VAL A 93 11.72 -17.33 -11.52
N LYS A 94 11.55 -18.22 -10.53
CA LYS A 94 10.39 -18.21 -9.64
C LYS A 94 10.43 -17.02 -8.68
N GLY A 95 11.61 -16.66 -8.18
CA GLY A 95 11.76 -15.53 -7.25
C GLY A 95 11.38 -14.20 -7.91
N VAL A 96 11.87 -13.94 -9.13
CA VAL A 96 11.49 -12.72 -9.89
C VAL A 96 9.99 -12.71 -10.19
N GLN A 97 9.42 -13.85 -10.58
CA GLN A 97 7.98 -13.94 -10.86
C GLN A 97 7.15 -13.68 -9.61
N PHE A 98 7.53 -14.23 -8.46
CA PHE A 98 6.88 -13.97 -7.18
C PHE A 98 6.90 -12.47 -6.84
N CYS A 99 8.06 -11.81 -6.96
CA CYS A 99 8.17 -10.37 -6.69
C CYS A 99 7.23 -9.52 -7.58
N LYS A 100 7.06 -9.89 -8.85
CA LYS A 100 6.12 -9.22 -9.77
C LYS A 100 4.67 -9.39 -9.33
N GLU A 101 4.28 -10.58 -8.89
CA GLU A 101 2.90 -10.83 -8.42
C GLU A 101 2.61 -10.13 -7.09
N VAL A 102 3.59 -10.05 -6.19
CA VAL A 102 3.45 -9.31 -4.92
C VAL A 102 3.06 -7.85 -5.15
N VAL A 103 3.76 -7.13 -6.03
CA VAL A 103 3.48 -5.70 -6.28
C VAL A 103 2.24 -5.44 -7.14
N LYS A 104 1.72 -6.47 -7.83
CA LYS A 104 0.41 -6.40 -8.48
C LYS A 104 -0.71 -6.46 -7.46
N ILE A 105 -0.58 -7.30 -6.44
CA ILE A 105 -1.60 -7.50 -5.41
C ILE A 105 -1.52 -6.42 -4.32
N PHE A 106 -0.32 -6.01 -3.93
CA PHE A 106 -0.06 -5.10 -2.81
C PHE A 106 0.55 -3.77 -3.26
N ASN A 107 0.25 -2.69 -2.55
CA ASN A 107 0.79 -1.34 -2.80
C ASN A 107 2.22 -1.15 -2.25
N PHE A 108 3.10 -2.11 -2.53
CA PHE A 108 4.48 -2.11 -2.05
C PHE A 108 5.49 -1.52 -3.02
N HIS A 109 5.09 -1.21 -4.26
CA HIS A 109 6.01 -0.52 -5.16
C HIS A 109 6.44 0.81 -4.52
N ARG A 110 7.74 1.13 -4.54
CA ARG A 110 8.27 2.34 -3.87
C ARG A 110 7.55 3.63 -4.29
N TYR A 111 7.08 3.69 -5.53
CA TYR A 111 6.37 4.83 -6.11
C TYR A 111 4.84 4.63 -6.20
N ASP A 112 4.27 3.59 -5.57
CA ASP A 112 2.81 3.45 -5.47
C ASP A 112 2.22 4.49 -4.50
N ASN A 113 0.94 4.85 -4.73
CA ASN A 113 0.19 5.74 -3.87
C ASN A 113 -0.42 4.99 -2.66
N LEU A 114 -0.31 5.57 -1.47
CA LEU A 114 -0.84 4.98 -0.22
C LEU A 114 -2.32 5.27 0.02
N LYS A 115 -2.88 6.29 -0.63
CA LYS A 115 -4.26 6.76 -0.43
C LYS A 115 -5.21 6.35 -1.56
N HIS A 116 -4.75 6.45 -2.81
CA HIS A 116 -5.59 6.32 -4.01
C HIS A 116 -5.24 5.08 -4.85
N ALA A 117 -4.83 3.98 -4.22
CA ALA A 117 -4.58 2.73 -4.93
C ALA A 117 -5.90 1.96 -5.13
N GLU A 118 -6.56 2.17 -6.26
CA GLU A 118 -7.92 1.68 -6.52
C GLU A 118 -8.06 0.15 -6.48
N ASN A 119 -6.99 -0.61 -6.75
CA ASN A 119 -7.07 -2.08 -6.91
C ASN A 119 -6.01 -2.87 -6.14
N LYS A 120 -5.23 -2.23 -5.26
CA LYS A 120 -4.17 -2.90 -4.49
C LYS A 120 -4.52 -2.98 -3.02
N LYS A 121 -4.09 -4.06 -2.36
CA LYS A 121 -4.28 -4.28 -0.93
C LYS A 121 -3.16 -3.59 -0.16
N ASP A 122 -3.52 -2.83 0.87
CA ASP A 122 -2.58 -2.33 1.85
C ASP A 122 -2.77 -3.05 3.19
N PRO A 123 -1.85 -3.95 3.57
CA PRO A 123 -1.96 -4.68 4.84
C PRO A 123 -1.66 -3.80 6.06
N ARG A 124 -1.13 -2.59 5.88
CA ARG A 124 -0.91 -1.64 7.00
C ARG A 124 -2.21 -1.00 7.49
N ARG A 125 -3.27 -1.03 6.68
CA ARG A 125 -4.58 -0.48 7.06
C ARG A 125 -5.47 -1.58 7.63
N HIS A 126 -5.95 -1.41 8.85
CA HIS A 126 -7.03 -2.24 9.38
C HIS A 126 -8.34 -1.94 8.63
N LYS A 127 -8.90 -2.96 7.95
CA LYS A 127 -10.02 -2.81 7.00
C LYS A 127 -11.27 -2.15 7.59
N TYR A 128 -11.55 -2.37 8.87
CA TYR A 128 -12.76 -1.86 9.53
C TYR A 128 -12.61 -0.41 9.98
N GLU A 129 -11.42 -0.03 10.43
CA GLU A 129 -11.16 1.31 10.95
C GLU A 129 -11.06 2.34 9.81
N ALA A 130 -10.37 2.00 8.71
CA ALA A 130 -10.21 2.90 7.58
C ALA A 130 -11.52 3.20 6.84
N LYS A 131 -12.36 2.18 6.61
CA LYS A 131 -13.68 2.40 5.98
C LYS A 131 -14.61 3.21 6.87
N GLY A 132 -14.63 2.92 8.18
CA GLY A 132 -15.43 3.70 9.13
C GLY A 132 -15.02 5.17 9.14
N LEU A 133 -13.72 5.46 9.21
CA LEU A 133 -13.21 6.84 9.22
C LEU A 133 -13.56 7.62 7.95
N ASP A 134 -13.42 6.98 6.79
CA ASP A 134 -13.72 7.62 5.50
C ASP A 134 -15.22 7.93 5.35
N VAL A 135 -16.10 7.01 5.77
CA VAL A 135 -17.55 7.22 5.78
C VAL A 135 -17.94 8.31 6.76
N VAL A 136 -17.41 8.25 7.99
CA VAL A 136 -17.66 9.27 9.01
C VAL A 136 -17.21 10.65 8.53
N ALA A 137 -16.04 10.75 7.89
CA ALA A 137 -15.55 12.01 7.34
C ALA A 137 -16.47 12.58 6.25
N LEU A 138 -16.96 11.73 5.33
CA LEU A 138 -17.93 12.13 4.32
C LEU A 138 -19.24 12.67 4.95
N LEU A 139 -19.75 11.96 5.95
CA LEU A 139 -20.98 12.33 6.66
C LEU A 139 -20.84 13.65 7.41
N PHE A 140 -19.71 13.88 8.09
CA PHE A 140 -19.42 15.16 8.74
C PHE A 140 -19.27 16.30 7.73
N SER A 141 -18.65 16.06 6.56
CA SER A 141 -18.60 17.07 5.49
C SER A 141 -20.00 17.45 4.99
N ALA A 142 -20.90 16.46 4.87
CA ALA A 142 -22.29 16.70 4.47
C ALA A 142 -23.08 17.48 5.53
N ALA A 143 -22.87 17.18 6.82
CA ALA A 143 -23.49 17.92 7.93
C ALA A 143 -22.96 19.36 8.05
N ALA A 144 -21.66 19.57 7.79
CA ALA A 144 -21.04 20.90 7.82
C ALA A 144 -21.35 21.76 6.59
N GLY A 145 -21.90 21.17 5.52
CA GLY A 145 -22.16 21.87 4.26
C GLY A 145 -20.91 22.06 3.37
N ASP A 146 -19.85 21.27 3.60
CA ASP A 146 -18.60 21.38 2.82
C ASP A 146 -18.71 20.62 1.49
N VAL A 147 -19.26 21.31 0.48
CA VAL A 147 -19.39 20.80 -0.89
C VAL A 147 -18.01 20.51 -1.52
N VAL A 148 -16.96 21.24 -1.13
CA VAL A 148 -15.63 21.08 -1.70
C VAL A 148 -15.01 19.77 -1.24
N ALA A 149 -15.12 19.44 0.05
CA ALA A 149 -14.72 18.15 0.60
C ALA A 149 -15.51 17.01 -0.06
N MET A 150 -16.84 17.14 -0.18
CA MET A 150 -17.68 16.14 -0.86
C MET A 150 -17.26 15.91 -2.32
N ARG A 151 -16.96 16.98 -3.08
CA ARG A 151 -16.41 16.86 -4.44
C ARG A 151 -15.08 16.11 -4.47
N ARG A 152 -14.21 16.35 -3.49
CA ARG A 152 -12.93 15.63 -3.38
C ARG A 152 -13.15 14.14 -3.13
N TYR A 153 -14.07 13.78 -2.24
CA TYR A 153 -14.42 12.38 -1.99
C TYR A 153 -15.01 11.71 -3.24
N TYR A 154 -15.86 12.42 -3.99
CA TYR A 154 -16.46 11.92 -5.23
C TYR A 154 -15.38 11.61 -6.28
N LEU A 155 -14.47 12.55 -6.49
CA LEU A 155 -13.35 12.40 -7.42
C LEU A 155 -12.36 11.30 -7.00
N SER A 156 -12.31 10.96 -5.71
CA SER A 156 -11.47 9.86 -5.21
C SER A 156 -12.07 8.46 -5.41
N GLY A 157 -13.27 8.35 -6.02
CA GLY A 157 -13.96 7.08 -6.25
C GLY A 157 -14.63 6.51 -5.00
N MET A 158 -14.88 7.33 -3.99
CA MET A 158 -15.58 6.91 -2.78
C MET A 158 -17.07 6.65 -3.07
N ASP A 159 -17.59 5.54 -2.54
CA ASP A 159 -19.01 5.24 -2.60
C ASP A 159 -19.79 6.18 -1.67
N MET A 160 -20.62 7.03 -2.27
CA MET A 160 -21.40 8.08 -1.61
C MET A 160 -22.68 7.57 -0.93
N GLU A 161 -23.08 6.33 -1.21
CA GLU A 161 -24.28 5.72 -0.60
C GLU A 161 -23.97 4.98 0.71
N GLN A 162 -22.72 5.02 1.17
CA GLN A 162 -22.36 4.47 2.47
C GLN A 162 -23.10 5.19 3.61
N SER A 163 -23.48 4.41 4.62
CA SER A 163 -24.25 4.87 5.78
C SER A 163 -23.54 4.61 7.09
N ASP A 164 -23.90 5.39 8.10
CA ASP A 164 -23.45 5.17 9.49
C ASP A 164 -24.21 4.00 10.16
N TYR A 165 -23.88 3.71 11.42
CA TYR A 165 -24.56 2.74 12.27
C TYR A 165 -26.09 2.91 12.33
N ASP A 166 -26.59 4.13 12.14
CA ASP A 166 -28.02 4.46 12.13
C ASP A 166 -28.67 4.35 10.73
N GLY A 167 -27.95 3.88 9.71
CA GLY A 167 -28.44 3.84 8.32
C GLY A 167 -28.53 5.21 7.64
N ARG A 168 -27.97 6.26 8.27
CA ARG A 168 -27.96 7.62 7.72
C ARG A 168 -26.87 7.79 6.66
N THR A 169 -27.24 8.22 5.46
CA THR A 169 -26.31 8.54 4.36
C THR A 169 -25.97 10.03 4.37
N ALA A 170 -25.01 10.45 3.52
CA ALA A 170 -24.67 11.86 3.36
C ALA A 170 -25.89 12.71 2.97
N LEU A 171 -26.84 12.14 2.23
CA LEU A 171 -28.06 12.83 1.81
C LEU A 171 -28.99 13.11 3.01
N HIS A 172 -29.13 12.17 3.95
CA HIS A 172 -29.94 12.37 5.16
C HIS A 172 -29.41 13.54 5.99
N LEU A 173 -28.09 13.61 6.19
CA LEU A 173 -27.46 14.68 6.97
C LEU A 173 -27.54 16.04 6.27
N ALA A 174 -27.25 16.09 4.96
CA ALA A 174 -27.36 17.33 4.20
C ALA A 174 -28.80 17.87 4.16
N ALA A 175 -29.80 16.99 4.06
CA ALA A 175 -31.21 17.37 4.07
C ALA A 175 -31.68 17.83 5.46
N SER A 176 -31.20 17.20 6.54
CA SER A 176 -31.52 17.57 7.92
C SER A 176 -30.98 18.96 8.28
N GLU A 177 -29.76 19.28 7.84
CA GLU A 177 -29.11 20.57 8.11
C GLU A 177 -29.54 21.68 7.12
N GLY A 178 -30.23 21.32 6.03
CA GLY A 178 -30.75 22.28 5.04
C GLY A 178 -29.73 22.77 4.01
N HIS A 179 -28.64 22.01 3.78
CA HIS A 179 -27.59 22.38 2.83
C HIS A 179 -27.99 22.04 1.38
N LEU A 180 -28.72 22.96 0.73
CA LEU A 180 -29.23 22.78 -0.63
C LEU A 180 -28.13 22.41 -1.64
N GLU A 181 -26.96 23.06 -1.57
CA GLU A 181 -25.85 22.81 -2.48
C GLU A 181 -25.30 21.37 -2.35
N CYS A 182 -25.21 20.85 -1.13
CA CYS A 182 -24.81 19.47 -0.88
C CYS A 182 -25.85 18.47 -1.42
N VAL A 183 -27.14 18.75 -1.21
CA VAL A 183 -28.24 17.91 -1.71
C VAL A 183 -28.26 17.89 -3.24
N GLU A 184 -28.10 19.05 -3.89
CA GLU A 184 -28.02 19.12 -5.35
C GLU A 184 -26.82 18.34 -5.89
N PHE A 185 -25.66 18.45 -5.23
CA PHE A 185 -24.47 17.71 -5.64
C PHE A 185 -24.65 16.19 -5.52
N LEU A 186 -25.22 15.71 -4.41
CA LEU A 186 -25.46 14.29 -4.19
C LEU A 186 -26.48 13.71 -5.18
N LEU A 187 -27.56 14.44 -5.48
CA LEU A 187 -28.60 13.99 -6.41
C LEU A 187 -28.19 14.11 -7.88
N LYS A 188 -27.65 15.25 -8.30
CA LYS A 188 -27.33 15.52 -9.72
C LYS A 188 -25.99 14.93 -10.13
N SER A 189 -24.95 15.05 -9.29
CA SER A 189 -23.59 14.64 -9.65
C SER A 189 -23.25 13.23 -9.20
N CYS A 190 -23.68 12.82 -8.00
CA CYS A 190 -23.35 11.49 -7.48
C CYS A 190 -24.41 10.42 -7.82
N GLY A 191 -25.63 10.83 -8.19
CA GLY A 191 -26.71 9.91 -8.53
C GLY A 191 -27.29 9.13 -7.34
N CYS A 192 -27.14 9.63 -6.11
CA CYS A 192 -27.58 8.94 -4.91
C CYS A 192 -29.11 8.81 -4.86
N SER A 193 -29.61 7.68 -4.35
CA SER A 193 -31.05 7.41 -4.24
C SER A 193 -31.74 8.34 -3.21
N PRO A 194 -32.77 9.12 -3.62
CA PRO A 194 -33.56 9.93 -2.69
C PRO A 194 -34.53 9.09 -1.84
N LYS A 195 -34.61 7.78 -2.07
CA LYS A 195 -35.52 6.86 -1.37
C LYS A 195 -34.82 6.00 -0.32
N ALA A 196 -33.57 6.30 0.01
CA ALA A 196 -32.89 5.64 1.13
C ALA A 196 -33.73 5.81 2.41
N LYS A 197 -33.83 4.76 3.21
CA LYS A 197 -34.49 4.80 4.52
C LYS A 197 -33.42 4.76 5.59
N ASP A 198 -33.52 5.64 6.57
CA ASP A 198 -32.83 5.50 7.84
C ASP A 198 -33.57 4.50 8.76
N ARG A 199 -32.99 4.22 9.92
CA ARG A 199 -33.45 3.20 10.86
C ARG A 199 -34.62 3.65 11.72
#